data_AF-A0A958HF66-F1
#
_entry.id   AF-A0A958HF66-F1
#
_cell.length_a   1.000
_cell.length_b   1.000
_cell.length_c   1.000
_cell.angle_alpha   90.00
_cell.angle_beta   90.00
_cell.angle_gamma   90.00
#
_symmetry.space_group_name_H-M   'P 1'
#
loop_
_entity.id
_entity.type
_entity.pdbx_description
1 polymer ?
#
loop_
_entity_poly.entity_id
_entity_poly.type
_entity_poly.pdbx_seq_one_letter_code
_entity_poly.pdbx_strand_id
1 'polypeptide(L)' 'PSFDNGQRTVETHLLDFQGDLYGQHLILEFVARLRPEMRFPSVDALREQIARDVEAARGLLQDGP' A
#
# COMPACT_ATOMS: atom_id res chain seq x y z
N PRO A 1 -1.18 -13.35 6.48
CA PRO A 1 -1.45 -14.53 5.62
C PRO A 1 -0.17 -15.38 5.46
N SER A 2 -0.29 -16.68 5.68
CA SER A 2 0.82 -17.64 5.53
C SER A 2 0.81 -18.19 4.11
N PHE A 3 1.38 -17.43 3.17
CA PHE A 3 1.77 -17.92 1.86
C PHE A 3 3.27 -17.67 1.74
N ASP A 4 4.08 -18.55 2.31
CA ASP A 4 5.52 -18.32 2.32
C ASP A 4 6.29 -19.53 1.77
N ASN A 5 6.71 -19.38 0.52
CA ASN A 5 7.87 -20.08 -0.05
C ASN A 5 9.10 -19.15 -0.08
N GLY A 6 9.14 -18.08 0.72
CA GLY A 6 10.24 -17.11 0.79
C GLY A 6 10.22 -16.05 -0.31
N GLN A 7 9.15 -15.96 -1.10
CA GLN A 7 9.08 -15.00 -2.21
C GLN A 7 8.54 -13.65 -1.75
N ARG A 8 9.29 -12.58 -2.05
CA ARG A 8 8.84 -11.20 -1.83
C ARG A 8 7.68 -10.88 -2.76
N THR A 9 6.55 -10.51 -2.19
CA THR A 9 5.40 -9.99 -2.94
C THR A 9 5.35 -8.47 -2.83
N VAL A 10 4.78 -7.83 -3.85
CA VAL A 10 4.40 -6.42 -3.81
C VAL A 10 2.90 -6.37 -4.03
N GLU A 11 2.17 -5.91 -3.03
CA GLU A 11 0.75 -5.63 -3.10
C GLU A 11 0.56 -4.12 -3.15
N THR A 12 -0.26 -3.63 -4.07
CA THR A 12 -0.46 -2.19 -4.27
C THR A 12 -1.94 -1.86 -4.24
N HIS A 13 -2.31 -0.85 -3.45
CA HIS A 13 -3.64 -0.27 -3.44
C HIS A 13 -3.61 1.03 -4.25
N LEU A 14 -4.28 1.05 -5.41
CA LEU A 14 -4.40 2.25 -6.23
C LEU A 14 -5.48 3.16 -5.62
N LEU A 15 -5.07 4.35 -5.19
CA LEU A 15 -5.97 5.32 -4.59
C LEU A 15 -7.00 5.83 -5.62
N ASP A 16 -8.26 5.98 -5.18
CA ASP A 16 -9.39 6.52 -5.95
C ASP A 16 -9.76 5.75 -7.23
N PHE A 17 -9.11 4.61 -7.50
CA PHE A 17 -9.40 3.77 -8.65
C PHE A 17 -10.47 2.71 -8.31
N GLN A 18 -11.39 2.48 -9.25
CA GLN A 18 -12.39 1.42 -9.17
C GLN A 18 -12.38 0.63 -10.48
N GLY A 19 -12.19 -0.69 -10.38
CA GLY A 19 -12.14 -1.60 -11.52
C GLY A 19 -11.12 -2.71 -11.33
N ASP A 20 -11.01 -3.57 -12.33
CA ASP A 20 -10.09 -4.71 -12.34
C ASP A 20 -8.90 -4.46 -13.26
N LEU A 21 -7.70 -4.80 -12.79
CA LEU A 21 -6.44 -4.68 -13.55
C LEU A 21 -5.83 -6.04 -13.89
N TYR A 22 -6.61 -7.13 -13.79
CA TYR A 22 -6.14 -8.47 -14.13
C TYR A 22 -5.65 -8.54 -15.59
N GLY A 23 -4.46 -9.09 -15.78
CA GLY A 23 -3.83 -9.20 -17.10
C GLY A 23 -3.16 -7.92 -17.61
N GLN A 24 -3.25 -6.81 -16.88
CA GLN A 24 -2.62 -5.55 -17.25
C GLN A 24 -1.20 -5.45 -16.71
N HIS A 25 -0.32 -4.82 -17.49
CA HIS A 25 1.03 -4.47 -17.05
C HIS A 25 1.01 -3.12 -16.33
N LEU A 26 1.59 -3.08 -15.13
CA LEU A 26 1.72 -1.88 -14.32
C LEU A 26 3.19 -1.58 -14.08
N ILE A 27 3.54 -0.29 -14.09
CA ILE A 27 4.87 0.20 -13.68
C ILE A 27 4.69 0.85 -12.31
N LEU A 28 5.57 0.49 -11.37
CA LEU A 28 5.56 1.03 -10.01
C LEU A 28 6.90 1.71 -9.72
N GLU A 29 6.84 2.88 -9.11
CA GLU A 29 8.00 3.64 -8.66
C GLU A 29 7.91 3.88 -7.16
N PHE A 30 8.98 3.58 -6.43
CA PHE A 30 9.05 3.86 -4.99
C PHE A 30 9.48 5.32 -4.78
N VAL A 31 8.55 6.16 -4.34
CA VAL A 31 8.81 7.58 -4.07
C VAL A 31 9.39 7.79 -2.68
N ALA A 32 8.77 7.20 -1.65
CA ALA A 32 9.16 7.38 -0.26
C ALA A 32 8.76 6.17 0.59
N ARG A 33 9.50 5.94 1.67
CA ARG A 33 9.17 4.92 2.67
C ARG A 33 8.37 5.55 3.81
N LEU A 34 7.14 5.08 4.03
CA LEU A 34 6.27 5.55 5.11
C LEU A 34 6.63 4.95 6.49
N ARG A 35 6.74 3.62 6.58
CA ARG A 35 6.94 2.89 7.85
C ARG A 35 7.47 1.46 7.65
N PRO A 36 8.00 0.80 8.70
CA PRO A 36 8.17 -0.66 8.68
C PRO A 36 6.83 -1.41 8.72
N GLU A 37 6.90 -2.72 8.48
CA GLU A 37 5.79 -3.64 8.73
C GLU A 37 5.44 -3.70 10.23
N MET A 38 4.15 -3.91 10.51
CA MET A 38 3.61 -3.87 11.86
C MET A 38 2.57 -4.98 12.03
N ARG A 39 2.51 -5.57 13.23
CA ARG A 39 1.39 -6.43 13.63
C ARG A 39 0.30 -5.57 14.24
N PHE A 40 -0.95 -5.88 13.92
CA PHE A 40 -2.11 -5.17 14.46
C PHE A 40 -2.89 -6.09 15.40
N PRO A 41 -3.42 -5.56 16.52
CA PRO A 41 -4.19 -6.34 17.47
C PRO A 41 -5.61 -6.67 16.98
N SER A 42 -6.11 -5.94 15.98
CA SER A 42 -7.44 -6.13 15.40
C SER A 42 -7.49 -5.67 13.95
N VAL A 43 -8.56 -6.05 13.25
CA VAL A 43 -8.84 -5.57 11.88
C VAL A 43 -9.09 -4.06 11.87
N ASP A 44 -9.80 -3.53 12.88
CA ASP A 44 -10.07 -2.08 12.97
C ASP A 44 -8.77 -1.28 13.12
N ALA A 45 -7.84 -1.74 13.96
CA ALA A 45 -6.52 -1.10 14.10
C ALA A 45 -5.71 -1.12 12.80
N LEU A 46 -5.82 -2.20 12.01
CA LEU A 46 -5.22 -2.27 10.67
C LEU A 46 -5.88 -1.26 9.72
N ARG A 47 -7.22 -1.19 9.70
CA ARG A 47 -7.98 -0.24 8.85
C ARG A 47 -7.63 1.20 9.16
N GLU A 48 -7.56 1.56 10.44
CA GLU A 48 -7.14 2.90 10.89
C GLU A 48 -5.71 3.21 10.43
N GLN A 49 -4.78 2.25 10.52
CA GLN A 49 -3.43 2.47 10.03
C GLN A 49 -3.38 2.64 8.51
N ILE A 50 -4.12 1.83 7.75
CA ILE A 50 -4.20 1.97 6.30
C ILE A 50 -4.74 3.36 5.92
N ALA A 51 -5.77 3.86 6.61
CA ALA A 51 -6.28 5.20 6.37
C ALA A 51 -5.22 6.29 6.61
N ARG A 52 -4.41 6.16 7.68
CA ARG A 52 -3.27 7.07 7.93
C ARG A 52 -2.19 6.96 6.85
N ASP A 53 -1.90 5.75 6.38
CA ASP A 53 -0.92 5.52 5.32
C ASP A 53 -1.37 6.16 3.99
N VAL A 54 -2.67 6.12 3.67
CA VAL A 54 -3.27 6.79 2.50
C VAL A 54 -3.09 8.30 2.58
N GLU A 55 -3.44 8.92 3.71
CA GLU A 55 -3.31 10.37 3.87
C GLU A 55 -1.84 10.82 3.79
N ALA A 56 -0.93 10.07 4.40
CA ALA A 56 0.50 10.35 4.31
C ALA A 56 1.02 10.23 2.86
N ALA A 57 0.59 9.20 2.12
CA ALA A 57 0.95 9.02 0.72
C ALA A 57 0.44 10.18 -0.15
N ARG A 58 -0.79 10.67 0.10
CA ARG A 58 -1.32 11.85 -0.60
C ARG A 58 -0.48 13.09 -0.33
N GLY A 59 -0.12 13.35 0.93
CA GLY A 59 0.72 14.50 1.29
C GLY A 59 2.08 14.47 0.57
N LEU A 60 2.71 13.30 0.49
CA LEU A 60 4.01 13.15 -0.19
C LEU A 60 3.96 13.36 -1.71
N LEU A 61 2.78 13.12 -2.33
CA LEU A 61 2.59 13.29 -3.77
C LEU A 61 2.07 14.69 -4.14
N GLN A 62 1.50 15.44 -3.18
CA GLN A 62 1.11 16.84 -3.38
C GLN A 62 2.32 17.77 -3.51
N ASP A 63 3.44 17.39 -2.89
CA ASP A 63 4.71 18.11 -2.94
C ASP A 63 5.71 17.48 -3.93
N GLY A 64 5.22 16.81 -4.98
CA GLY A 64 6.09 16.35 -6.07
C GLY A 64 6.92 17.50 -6.68
N PRO A 65 8.08 17.22 -7.32
CA PRO A 65 8.97 18.26 -7.85
C PRO A 65 8.27 19.29 -8.76
#